data_AF-A0A0E3REZ5-F1
#
_entry.id   AF-A0A0E3REZ5-F1
#
_cell.length_a   1.000
_cell.length_b   1.000
_cell.length_c   1.000
_cell.angle_alpha   90.00
_cell.angle_beta   90.00
_cell.angle_gamma   90.00
#
_symmetry.space_group_name_H-M   'P 1'
#
loop_
_entity.id
_entity.type
_entity.pdbx_description
1 polymer ?
#
loop_
_entity_poly.entity_id
_entity_poly.type
_entity_poly.pdbx_seq_one_letter_code
_entity_poly.pdbx_strand_id
1 'polypeptide(L)'
;MSIKYEELSEEFPEEGFSENEFLEEGEEFSELIKYTIPGYILGLLAGVFLDFQGYQRSPVGQWLVRTLAGEGESIFEGIFSIRQRIRQAEGSMAEAYGWGKFFGIAFPWIIDLGSRLAGVDVYGVEGFYIPYFYALSDQIGANISGMLFLKRTEGSWKAGFSRYVRHPVMLASLFIIILVPLGLLGARILGFSPTTQTFTALETIAANLCWVPPLAGWLNEKYR
;
A
#
# COMPACT_ATOMS: atom_id res chain seq x y z
N MET A 1 30.53 -38.35 42.11
CA MET A 1 30.63 -37.48 40.91
C MET A 1 29.24 -37.42 40.29
N SER A 2 28.47 -36.40 40.65
CA SER A 2 27.08 -36.23 40.22
C SER A 2 26.91 -34.75 39.91
N ILE A 3 26.69 -34.46 38.62
CA ILE A 3 26.51 -33.11 38.10
C ILE A 3 25.07 -32.73 38.45
N LYS A 4 24.91 -31.76 39.36
CA LYS A 4 23.64 -31.06 39.58
C LYS A 4 23.35 -30.25 38.32
N TYR A 5 22.30 -30.62 37.60
CA TYR A 5 21.65 -29.72 36.65
C TYR A 5 20.82 -28.74 37.47
N GLU A 6 21.30 -27.50 37.53
CA GLU A 6 20.54 -26.36 38.02
C GLU A 6 19.44 -26.08 36.98
N GLU A 7 18.19 -26.23 37.40
CA GLU A 7 17.00 -25.88 36.63
C GLU A 7 16.99 -24.37 36.39
N LEU A 8 17.46 -23.95 35.22
CA LEU A 8 17.20 -22.62 34.67
C LEU A 8 15.76 -22.63 34.14
N SER A 9 14.81 -22.32 35.01
CA SER A 9 13.46 -21.95 34.62
C SER A 9 13.51 -20.54 34.02
N GLU A 10 13.87 -20.46 32.74
CA GLU A 10 13.55 -19.29 31.93
C GLU A 10 12.03 -19.31 31.71
N GLU A 11 11.32 -18.55 32.53
CA GLU A 11 9.98 -18.07 32.22
C GLU A 11 10.04 -17.34 30.87
N PHE A 12 9.65 -18.04 29.81
CA PHE A 12 9.28 -17.39 28.55
C PHE A 12 8.04 -16.53 28.84
N PRO A 13 8.07 -15.22 28.60
CA PRO A 13 6.84 -14.46 28.62
C PRO A 13 5.98 -15.00 27.46
N GLU A 14 4.89 -15.67 27.81
CA GLU A 14 3.73 -15.80 26.92
C GLU A 14 3.21 -14.39 26.69
N GLU A 15 3.82 -13.65 25.76
CA GLU A 15 3.19 -12.50 25.12
C GLU A 15 2.07 -13.04 24.23
N GLY A 16 0.97 -13.44 24.89
CA GLY A 16 -0.34 -13.50 24.28
C GLY A 16 -0.65 -12.10 23.76
N PHE A 17 -0.89 -12.00 22.46
CA PHE A 17 -1.39 -10.81 21.80
C PHE A 17 -2.48 -10.18 22.68
N SER A 18 -2.23 -8.97 23.18
CA SER A 18 -3.16 -8.28 24.09
C SER A 18 -4.27 -7.61 23.27
N GLU A 19 -5.52 -7.72 23.74
CA GLU A 19 -6.74 -7.09 23.21
C GLU A 19 -6.59 -5.61 22.76
N ASN A 20 -5.54 -4.91 23.20
CA ASN A 20 -5.27 -3.51 22.84
C ASN A 20 -4.68 -3.32 21.43
N GLU A 21 -3.89 -4.26 20.88
CA GLU A 21 -3.46 -4.19 19.46
C GLU A 21 -4.65 -4.43 18.50
N PHE A 22 -5.70 -5.10 18.97
CA PHE A 22 -6.86 -5.52 18.16
C PHE A 22 -7.90 -4.42 17.96
N LEU A 23 -8.01 -3.46 18.89
CA LEU A 23 -8.87 -2.28 18.70
C LEU A 23 -8.25 -1.29 17.72
N GLU A 24 -6.91 -1.27 17.60
CA GLU A 24 -6.19 -0.40 16.66
C GLU A 24 -6.40 -0.86 15.20
N GLU A 25 -6.35 -2.16 14.87
CA GLU A 25 -6.52 -2.66 13.47
C GLU A 25 -7.93 -2.39 12.88
N GLY A 26 -8.99 -2.47 13.69
CA GLY A 26 -10.37 -2.21 13.26
C GLY A 26 -10.68 -0.73 13.03
N GLU A 27 -10.09 0.15 13.85
CA GLU A 27 -10.14 1.60 13.65
C GLU A 27 -9.29 2.01 12.44
N GLU A 28 -8.11 1.41 12.26
CA GLU A 28 -7.25 1.60 11.09
C GLU A 28 -7.95 1.30 9.76
N PHE A 29 -8.75 0.22 9.67
CA PHE A 29 -9.52 -0.08 8.44
C PHE A 29 -10.57 1.00 8.09
N SER A 30 -11.29 1.48 9.09
CA SER A 30 -12.29 2.54 8.92
C SER A 30 -11.63 3.85 8.51
N GLU A 31 -10.45 4.15 9.05
CA GLU A 31 -9.65 5.31 8.66
C GLU A 31 -9.08 5.19 7.25
N LEU A 32 -8.56 4.01 6.87
CA LEU A 32 -8.04 3.74 5.53
C LEU A 32 -9.09 4.08 4.46
N ILE A 33 -10.29 3.51 4.58
CA ILE A 33 -11.39 3.77 3.64
C ILE A 33 -11.77 5.25 3.56
N LYS A 34 -11.75 5.98 4.70
CA LYS A 34 -12.06 7.41 4.74
C LYS A 34 -11.07 8.23 3.92
N TYR A 35 -9.82 7.79 3.79
CA TYR A 35 -8.79 8.50 3.03
C TYR A 35 -8.67 8.01 1.59
N THR A 36 -8.89 6.72 1.32
CA THR A 36 -8.85 6.16 -0.04
C THR A 36 -9.98 6.70 -0.93
N ILE A 37 -11.23 6.76 -0.42
CA ILE A 37 -12.40 7.18 -1.21
C ILE A 37 -12.26 8.62 -1.76
N PRO A 38 -11.87 9.63 -0.96
CA PRO A 38 -11.60 10.97 -1.49
C PRO A 38 -10.55 11.00 -2.59
N GLY A 39 -9.49 10.19 -2.49
CA GLY A 39 -8.48 10.03 -3.55
C GLY A 39 -9.10 9.58 -4.86
N TYR A 40 -9.93 8.53 -4.82
CA TYR A 40 -10.63 8.01 -5.99
C TYR A 40 -11.55 9.04 -6.63
N ILE A 41 -12.34 9.74 -5.81
CA ILE A 41 -13.27 10.78 -6.29
C ILE A 41 -12.49 11.91 -6.96
N LEU A 42 -11.43 12.41 -6.32
CA LEU A 42 -10.64 13.51 -6.87
C LEU A 42 -9.86 13.11 -8.12
N GLY A 43 -9.31 11.90 -8.17
CA GLY A 43 -8.65 11.36 -9.36
C GLY A 43 -9.61 11.26 -10.54
N LEU A 44 -10.84 10.77 -10.31
CA LEU A 44 -11.89 10.71 -11.35
C LEU A 44 -12.33 12.11 -11.81
N LEU A 45 -12.60 13.03 -10.87
CA LEU A 45 -12.99 14.40 -11.21
C LEU A 45 -11.89 15.11 -11.99
N ALA A 46 -10.62 14.96 -11.59
CA ALA A 46 -9.48 15.50 -12.31
C ALA A 46 -9.38 14.89 -13.72
N GLY A 47 -9.58 13.58 -13.85
CA GLY A 47 -9.58 12.89 -15.14
C GLY A 47 -10.64 13.42 -16.10
N VAL A 48 -11.90 13.48 -15.64
CA VAL A 48 -13.01 14.01 -16.43
C VAL A 48 -12.78 15.47 -16.82
N PHE A 49 -12.29 16.29 -15.89
CA PHE A 49 -12.00 17.70 -16.15
C PHE A 49 -10.91 17.87 -17.21
N LEU A 50 -9.80 17.14 -17.10
CA LEU A 50 -8.71 17.21 -18.07
C LEU A 50 -9.12 16.70 -19.44
N ASP A 51 -9.91 15.63 -19.50
CA ASP A 51 -10.46 15.13 -20.76
C ASP A 51 -11.38 16.16 -21.42
N PHE A 52 -12.23 16.85 -20.64
CA PHE A 52 -13.11 17.91 -21.14
C PHE A 52 -12.32 19.11 -21.69
N GLN A 53 -11.18 19.44 -21.08
CA GLN A 53 -10.29 20.52 -21.52
C GLN A 53 -9.37 20.16 -22.69
N GLY A 54 -9.41 18.92 -23.20
CA GLY A 54 -8.56 18.49 -24.32
C GLY A 54 -7.17 17.98 -23.91
N TYR A 55 -6.96 17.66 -22.63
CA TYR A 55 -5.68 17.16 -22.10
C TYR A 55 -5.64 15.63 -21.96
N GLN A 56 -6.35 14.89 -22.83
CA GLN A 56 -6.54 13.43 -22.71
C GLN A 56 -5.24 12.64 -22.60
N ARG A 57 -4.18 13.09 -23.29
CA ARG A 57 -2.86 12.45 -23.33
C ARG A 57 -1.74 13.26 -22.67
N SER A 58 -2.09 14.26 -21.87
CA SER A 58 -1.11 15.06 -21.14
C SER A 58 -0.32 14.19 -20.16
N PRO A 59 1.02 14.13 -20.26
CA PRO A 59 1.85 13.38 -19.31
C PRO A 59 1.69 13.88 -17.87
N VAL A 60 1.63 15.21 -17.70
CA VAL A 60 1.41 15.85 -16.39
C VAL A 60 -0.01 15.55 -15.88
N GLY A 61 -1.00 15.52 -16.78
CA GLY A 61 -2.36 15.12 -16.44
C GLY A 61 -2.43 13.68 -15.93
N GLN A 62 -1.76 12.75 -16.60
CA GLN A 62 -1.72 11.34 -16.19
C GLN A 62 -1.03 11.16 -14.85
N TRP A 63 0.12 11.82 -14.65
CA TRP A 63 0.82 11.83 -13.38
C TRP A 63 -0.08 12.32 -12.24
N LEU A 64 -0.77 13.45 -12.44
CA LEU A 64 -1.68 14.02 -11.44
C LEU A 64 -2.82 13.05 -11.11
N VAL A 65 -3.47 12.51 -12.13
CA VAL A 65 -4.60 11.60 -11.97
C VAL A 65 -4.19 10.31 -11.27
N ARG A 66 -3.07 9.70 -11.66
CA ARG A 66 -2.53 8.49 -11.02
C ARG A 66 -2.13 8.75 -9.57
N THR A 67 -1.54 9.91 -9.29
CA THR A 67 -1.19 10.30 -7.93
C THR A 67 -2.44 10.42 -7.05
N LEU A 68 -3.48 11.11 -7.53
CA LEU A 68 -4.72 11.26 -6.74
C LEU A 68 -5.46 9.93 -6.56
N ALA A 69 -5.56 9.13 -7.63
CA ALA A 69 -6.30 7.88 -7.64
C ALA A 69 -5.56 6.73 -6.94
N GLY A 70 -4.24 6.70 -6.98
CA GLY A 70 -3.41 5.62 -6.45
C GLY A 70 -2.84 5.93 -5.07
N GLU A 71 -2.32 7.14 -4.90
CA GLU A 71 -1.60 7.58 -3.69
C GLU A 71 -2.45 8.54 -2.83
N GLY A 72 -3.73 8.72 -3.17
CA GLY A 72 -4.61 9.68 -2.50
C GLY A 72 -4.73 9.40 -1.00
N GLU A 73 -4.87 8.14 -0.62
CA GLU A 73 -4.90 7.71 0.79
C GLU A 73 -3.66 8.20 1.56
N SER A 74 -2.48 7.87 1.07
CA SER A 74 -1.19 8.20 1.67
C SER A 74 -0.96 9.71 1.73
N ILE A 75 -1.44 10.46 0.72
CA ILE A 75 -1.42 11.92 0.71
C ILE A 75 -2.36 12.50 1.77
N PHE A 76 -3.61 12.02 1.86
CA PHE A 76 -4.58 12.55 2.81
C PHE A 76 -4.21 12.25 4.25
N GLU A 77 -3.72 11.05 4.51
CA GLU A 77 -3.22 10.66 5.83
C GLU A 77 -1.95 11.43 6.20
N GLY A 78 -1.03 11.62 5.25
CA GLY A 78 0.15 12.47 5.43
C GLY A 78 -0.22 13.93 5.75
N ILE A 79 -1.20 14.51 5.05
CA ILE A 79 -1.68 15.87 5.33
C ILE A 79 -2.39 15.94 6.68
N PHE A 80 -3.20 14.94 7.02
CA PHE A 80 -3.95 14.91 8.28
C PHE A 80 -3.01 14.82 9.48
N SER A 81 -2.02 13.93 9.43
CA SER A 81 -0.98 13.80 10.46
C SER A 81 -0.17 15.09 10.65
N ILE A 82 0.17 15.80 9.56
CA ILE A 82 0.82 17.13 9.62
C ILE A 82 -0.12 18.19 10.22
N ARG A 83 -1.42 18.18 9.88
CA ARG A 83 -2.39 19.15 10.41
C ARG A 83 -2.66 18.94 11.90
N GLN A 84 -2.71 17.69 12.35
CA GLN A 84 -2.82 17.33 13.76
C GLN A 84 -1.59 17.79 14.55
N ARG A 85 -0.40 17.69 13.96
CA ARG A 85 0.88 18.24 14.48
C ARG A 85 0.87 19.77 14.63
N ILE A 86 0.29 20.52 13.69
CA ILE A 86 0.16 21.99 13.82
C ILE A 86 -0.72 22.36 15.02
N ARG A 87 -1.62 21.46 15.44
CA ARG A 87 -2.46 21.62 16.65
C ARG A 87 -1.83 21.06 17.93
N GLN A 88 -0.91 20.10 17.84
CA GLN A 88 -0.20 19.50 18.98
C GLN A 88 1.29 19.37 18.64
N ALA A 89 2.08 20.35 19.09
CA ALA A 89 3.51 20.40 18.89
C ALA A 89 4.21 19.40 19.82
N GLU A 90 4.53 18.20 19.33
CA GLU A 90 5.65 17.37 19.80
C GLU A 90 5.86 16.19 18.82
N GLY A 91 7.10 16.01 18.34
CA GLY A 91 7.47 14.95 17.41
C GLY A 91 8.13 13.78 18.11
N SER A 92 7.77 12.53 17.76
CA SER A 92 8.62 11.36 18.08
C SER A 92 8.35 10.04 17.31
N MET A 93 7.23 9.82 16.61
CA MET A 93 7.05 8.59 15.76
C MET A 93 6.26 8.86 14.48
N ALA A 94 5.21 9.68 14.56
CA ALA A 94 4.39 10.07 13.40
C ALA A 94 5.18 10.83 12.32
N GLU A 95 6.27 11.52 12.67
CA GLU A 95 7.15 12.20 11.71
C GLU A 95 7.97 11.20 10.88
N ALA A 96 8.53 10.16 11.50
CA ALA A 96 9.24 9.10 10.77
C ALA A 96 8.28 8.34 9.84
N TYR A 97 7.04 8.12 10.29
CA TYR A 97 5.98 7.49 9.50
C TYR A 97 5.54 8.36 8.32
N GLY A 98 5.30 9.66 8.54
CA GLY A 98 4.96 10.63 7.49
C GLY A 98 6.07 10.82 6.45
N TRP A 99 7.34 10.85 6.88
CA TRP A 99 8.48 10.84 5.95
C TRP A 99 8.56 9.53 5.16
N GLY A 100 8.32 8.39 5.82
CA GLY A 100 8.26 7.08 5.17
C GLY A 100 7.22 7.03 4.04
N LYS A 101 5.99 7.50 4.30
CA LYS A 101 4.94 7.61 3.29
C LYS A 101 5.26 8.61 2.18
N PHE A 102 5.84 9.76 2.53
CA PHE A 102 6.26 10.75 1.54
C PHE A 102 7.33 10.20 0.57
N PHE A 103 8.30 9.43 1.08
CA PHE A 103 9.27 8.72 0.23
C PHE A 103 8.64 7.56 -0.56
N GLY A 104 7.62 6.90 -0.01
CA GLY A 104 6.81 5.88 -0.70
C GLY A 104 6.11 6.40 -1.95
N ILE A 105 5.52 7.59 -1.86
CA ILE A 105 4.83 8.30 -2.97
C ILE A 105 5.83 8.73 -4.07
N ALA A 106 7.07 9.05 -3.70
CA ALA A 106 8.09 9.47 -4.68
C ALA A 106 8.54 8.32 -5.60
N PHE A 107 8.45 7.06 -5.14
CA PHE A 107 8.92 5.92 -5.91
C PHE A 107 8.13 5.71 -7.23
N PRO A 108 6.78 5.67 -7.24
CA PRO A 108 5.99 5.64 -8.46
C PRO A 108 6.28 6.80 -9.42
N TRP A 109 6.52 8.00 -8.88
CA TRP A 109 6.84 9.17 -9.70
C TRP A 109 8.16 9.03 -10.44
N ILE A 110 9.19 8.52 -9.76
CA ILE A 110 10.50 8.25 -10.36
C ILE A 110 10.37 7.20 -11.46
N ILE A 111 9.60 6.13 -11.22
CA ILE A 111 9.36 5.09 -12.21
C ILE A 111 8.63 5.66 -13.43
N ASP A 112 7.50 6.36 -13.25
CA ASP A 112 6.72 6.95 -14.36
C ASP A 112 7.56 7.92 -15.20
N LEU A 113 8.27 8.84 -14.54
CA LEU A 113 9.15 9.78 -15.23
C LEU A 113 10.29 9.07 -15.96
N GLY A 114 10.96 8.13 -15.30
CA GLY A 114 12.05 7.33 -15.87
C GLY A 114 11.60 6.54 -17.10
N SER A 115 10.43 5.90 -17.03
CA SER A 115 9.83 5.16 -18.15
C SER A 115 9.57 6.06 -19.35
N ARG A 116 9.00 7.26 -19.11
CA ARG A 116 8.76 8.23 -20.19
C ARG A 116 10.05 8.73 -20.82
N LEU A 117 11.07 9.02 -20.00
CA LEU A 117 12.39 9.43 -20.49
C LEU A 117 13.08 8.32 -21.27
N ALA A 118 12.82 7.05 -20.94
CA ALA A 118 13.31 5.89 -21.68
C ALA A 118 12.50 5.58 -22.96
N GLY A 119 11.44 6.34 -23.26
CA GLY A 119 10.62 6.16 -24.46
C GLY A 119 9.61 5.01 -24.36
N VAL A 120 9.30 4.53 -23.15
CA VAL A 120 8.31 3.47 -22.91
C VAL A 120 6.93 3.92 -23.41
N ASP A 121 6.22 3.04 -24.12
CA ASP A 121 4.81 3.29 -24.44
C ASP A 121 3.94 3.10 -23.19
N VAL A 122 3.69 4.20 -22.49
CA VAL A 122 2.85 4.28 -21.28
C VAL A 122 1.41 3.82 -21.53
N TYR A 123 0.94 3.86 -22.77
CA TYR A 123 -0.40 3.46 -23.17
C TYR A 123 -0.50 2.00 -23.62
N GLY A 124 0.65 1.42 -23.97
CA GLY A 124 0.78 0.06 -24.46
C GLY A 124 1.08 -0.96 -23.37
N VAL A 125 1.42 -2.17 -23.81
CA VAL A 125 1.78 -3.29 -22.94
C VAL A 125 3.00 -2.95 -22.08
N GLU A 126 3.97 -2.22 -22.63
CA GLU A 126 5.21 -1.87 -21.91
C GLU A 126 4.95 -1.03 -20.65
N GLY A 127 3.95 -0.15 -20.66
CA GLY A 127 3.62 0.73 -19.54
C GLY A 127 2.75 0.12 -18.44
N PHE A 128 2.42 -1.17 -18.50
CA PHE A 128 1.45 -1.80 -17.58
C PHE A 128 1.83 -1.69 -16.08
N TYR A 129 3.14 -1.64 -15.78
CA TYR A 129 3.64 -1.59 -14.41
C TYR A 129 3.52 -0.21 -13.76
N ILE A 130 3.32 0.85 -14.54
CA ILE A 130 3.23 2.22 -14.03
C ILE A 130 2.01 2.36 -13.09
N PRO A 131 0.76 2.08 -13.52
CA PRO A 131 -0.39 2.14 -12.62
C PRO A 131 -0.28 1.15 -11.44
N TYR A 132 0.41 0.03 -11.61
CA TYR A 132 0.69 -0.92 -10.52
C TYR A 132 1.48 -0.27 -9.39
N PHE A 133 2.56 0.46 -9.70
CA PHE A 133 3.37 1.10 -8.66
C PHE A 133 2.60 2.22 -7.95
N TYR A 134 1.84 3.05 -8.68
CA TYR A 134 0.98 4.08 -8.05
C TYR A 134 -0.11 3.50 -7.15
N ALA A 135 -0.52 2.26 -7.38
CA ALA A 135 -1.61 1.65 -6.63
C ALA A 135 -1.12 0.83 -5.42
N LEU A 136 0.11 0.31 -5.48
CA LEU A 136 0.57 -0.74 -4.55
C LEU A 136 1.96 -0.50 -3.95
N SER A 137 2.61 0.64 -4.18
CA SER A 137 3.93 0.97 -3.60
C SER A 137 3.93 0.78 -2.09
N ASP A 138 2.93 1.33 -1.41
CA ASP A 138 2.78 1.22 0.04
C ASP A 138 2.56 -0.22 0.50
N GLN A 139 1.76 -0.99 -0.24
CA GLN A 139 1.48 -2.38 0.08
C GLN A 139 2.73 -3.27 -0.07
N ILE A 140 3.56 -3.01 -1.08
CA ILE A 140 4.87 -3.66 -1.25
C ILE A 140 5.78 -3.31 -0.07
N GLY A 141 5.85 -2.03 0.30
CA GLY A 141 6.63 -1.55 1.43
C GLY A 141 6.21 -2.19 2.75
N ALA A 142 4.90 -2.25 3.01
CA ALA A 142 4.32 -2.89 4.19
C ALA A 142 4.63 -4.39 4.22
N ASN A 143 4.55 -5.08 3.07
CA ASN A 143 4.82 -6.51 2.99
C ASN A 143 6.29 -6.85 3.29
N ILE A 144 7.23 -6.07 2.72
CA ILE A 144 8.67 -6.22 2.99
C ILE A 144 8.97 -5.93 4.46
N SER A 145 8.43 -4.82 4.98
CA SER A 145 8.65 -4.39 6.36
C SER A 145 8.09 -5.41 7.36
N GLY A 146 6.89 -5.94 7.10
CA GLY A 146 6.27 -6.99 7.91
C GLY A 146 7.09 -8.28 7.91
N MET A 147 7.66 -8.70 6.78
CA MET A 147 8.55 -9.86 6.73
C MET A 147 9.83 -9.64 7.57
N LEU A 148 10.42 -8.44 7.49
CA LEU A 148 11.61 -8.09 8.29
C LEU A 148 11.29 -8.02 9.79
N PHE A 149 10.12 -7.52 10.16
CA PHE A 149 9.62 -7.52 11.53
C PHE A 149 9.47 -8.96 12.05
N LEU A 150 8.74 -9.82 11.34
CA LEU A 150 8.56 -11.23 11.73
C LEU A 150 9.88 -11.97 11.87
N LYS A 151 10.84 -11.71 10.97
CA LYS A 151 12.20 -12.26 11.08
C LYS A 151 12.88 -11.83 12.39
N ARG A 152 12.77 -10.55 12.77
CA ARG A 152 13.37 -10.01 14.00
C ARG A 152 12.73 -10.62 15.24
N THR A 153 11.40 -10.70 15.26
CA THR A 153 10.62 -11.25 16.39
C THR A 153 10.88 -12.74 16.59
N GLU A 154 10.93 -13.51 15.50
CA GLU A 154 11.12 -14.96 15.55
C GLU A 154 12.59 -15.40 15.64
N GLY A 155 13.54 -14.46 15.61
CA GLY A 155 14.99 -14.71 15.67
C GLY A 155 15.59 -15.46 14.47
N SER A 156 14.77 -15.98 13.55
CA SER A 156 15.23 -16.74 12.39
C SER A 156 14.34 -16.55 11.16
N TRP A 157 14.93 -16.66 9.96
CA TRP A 157 14.21 -16.57 8.70
C TRP A 157 13.16 -17.68 8.52
N LYS A 158 13.46 -18.89 8.98
CA LYS A 158 12.56 -20.04 8.84
C LYS A 158 11.29 -19.86 9.68
N ALA A 159 11.43 -19.43 10.94
CA ALA A 159 10.30 -19.18 11.81
C ALA A 159 9.50 -17.94 11.36
N GLY A 160 10.18 -16.86 10.96
CA GLY A 160 9.54 -15.67 10.38
C GLY A 160 8.69 -15.99 9.14
N PHE A 161 9.21 -16.80 8.20
CA PHE A 161 8.46 -17.22 7.03
C PHE A 161 7.28 -18.14 7.39
N SER A 162 7.48 -19.06 8.34
CA SER A 162 6.43 -19.93 8.86
C SER A 162 5.27 -19.14 9.47
N ARG A 163 5.55 -18.03 10.15
CA ARG A 163 4.54 -17.10 10.69
C ARG A 163 3.91 -16.26 9.59
N TYR A 164 4.69 -15.78 8.63
CA TYR A 164 4.21 -15.03 7.47
C TYR A 164 3.11 -15.78 6.71
N VAL A 165 3.33 -17.06 6.38
CA VAL A 165 2.36 -17.87 5.61
C VAL A 165 1.11 -18.26 6.39
N ARG A 166 1.03 -17.90 7.68
CA ARG A 166 -0.16 -18.07 8.51
C ARG A 166 -0.85 -16.75 8.82
N HIS A 167 -0.27 -15.63 8.42
CA HIS A 167 -0.80 -14.29 8.71
C HIS A 167 -1.76 -13.86 7.59
N PRO A 168 -3.07 -13.70 7.88
CA PRO A 168 -4.08 -13.44 6.85
C PRO A 168 -3.81 -12.15 6.08
N VAL A 169 -3.43 -11.06 6.78
CA VAL A 169 -3.09 -9.77 6.15
C VAL A 169 -1.88 -9.87 5.22
N MET A 170 -0.81 -10.57 5.63
CA MET A 170 0.39 -10.71 4.80
C MET A 170 0.12 -11.54 3.54
N LEU A 171 -0.68 -12.60 3.66
CA LEU A 171 -1.10 -13.43 2.53
C LEU A 171 -2.01 -12.67 1.57
N ALA A 172 -3.00 -11.94 2.08
CA ALA A 172 -3.88 -11.10 1.26
C ALA A 172 -3.07 -10.01 0.54
N SER A 173 -2.13 -9.39 1.26
CA SER A 173 -1.23 -8.39 0.71
C SER A 173 -0.38 -8.96 -0.43
N LEU A 174 0.26 -10.12 -0.21
CA LEU A 174 1.07 -10.80 -1.22
C LEU A 174 0.24 -11.22 -2.44
N PHE A 175 -0.97 -11.72 -2.20
CA PHE A 175 -1.87 -12.15 -3.26
C PHE A 175 -2.19 -10.99 -4.23
N ILE A 176 -2.50 -9.82 -3.72
CA ILE A 176 -2.81 -8.62 -4.53
C ILE A 176 -1.58 -8.11 -5.27
N ILE A 177 -0.42 -8.05 -4.59
CA ILE A 177 0.86 -7.67 -5.21
C ILE A 177 1.16 -8.52 -6.44
N ILE A 178 0.76 -9.80 -6.43
CA ILE A 178 0.93 -10.71 -7.57
C ILE A 178 -0.23 -10.58 -8.58
N LEU A 179 -1.47 -10.51 -8.12
CA LEU A 179 -2.65 -10.57 -8.98
C LEU A 179 -2.84 -9.30 -9.81
N VAL A 180 -2.66 -8.12 -9.21
CA VAL A 180 -2.89 -6.82 -9.87
C VAL A 180 -2.00 -6.62 -11.10
N PRO A 181 -0.67 -6.82 -11.06
CA PRO A 181 0.15 -6.64 -12.25
C PRO A 181 -0.20 -7.65 -13.36
N LEU A 182 -0.62 -8.87 -13.01
CA LEU A 182 -1.13 -9.85 -13.99
C LEU A 182 -2.44 -9.39 -14.63
N GLY A 183 -3.35 -8.82 -13.83
CA GLY A 183 -4.60 -8.23 -14.31
C GLY A 183 -4.37 -7.05 -15.25
N LEU A 184 -3.47 -6.13 -14.88
CA LEU A 184 -3.09 -4.97 -15.69
C LEU A 184 -2.42 -5.41 -17.01
N LEU A 185 -1.50 -6.36 -16.94
CA LEU A 185 -0.85 -6.93 -18.12
C LEU A 185 -1.88 -7.62 -19.03
N GLY A 186 -2.79 -8.42 -18.46
CA GLY A 186 -3.88 -9.05 -19.19
C GLY A 186 -4.79 -8.05 -19.87
N ALA A 187 -5.21 -7.00 -19.17
CA ALA A 187 -6.02 -5.92 -19.74
C ALA A 187 -5.33 -5.25 -20.92
N ARG A 188 -4.02 -4.96 -20.81
CA ARG A 188 -3.21 -4.42 -21.91
C ARG A 188 -3.16 -5.35 -23.12
N ILE A 189 -2.92 -6.65 -22.91
CA ILE A 189 -2.88 -7.66 -23.98
C ILE A 189 -4.24 -7.77 -24.69
N LEU A 190 -5.34 -7.62 -23.95
CA LEU A 190 -6.70 -7.62 -24.49
C LEU A 190 -7.09 -6.31 -25.19
N GLY A 191 -6.18 -5.33 -25.25
CA GLY A 191 -6.36 -4.07 -25.99
C GLY A 191 -6.85 -2.89 -25.15
N PHE A 192 -6.95 -3.02 -23.83
CA PHE A 192 -7.25 -1.86 -22.98
C PHE A 192 -6.07 -0.89 -22.98
N SER A 193 -6.34 0.39 -23.25
CA SER A 193 -5.34 1.46 -23.27
C SER A 193 -5.90 2.74 -22.64
N PRO A 194 -5.21 3.38 -21.67
CA PRO A 194 -5.72 4.50 -20.92
C PRO A 194 -5.43 5.80 -21.68
N THR A 195 -5.95 5.89 -22.90
CA THR A 195 -5.71 7.04 -23.81
C THR A 195 -6.43 8.32 -23.40
N THR A 196 -7.28 8.24 -22.37
CA THR A 196 -7.95 9.34 -21.69
C THR A 196 -7.56 9.38 -20.22
N GLN A 197 -7.68 10.55 -19.61
CA GLN A 197 -7.40 10.74 -18.19
C GLN A 197 -8.45 10.04 -17.33
N THR A 198 -9.71 9.96 -17.78
CA THR A 198 -10.76 9.19 -17.12
C THR A 198 -10.41 7.70 -17.08
N PHE A 199 -9.93 7.11 -18.18
CA PHE A 199 -9.49 5.71 -18.16
C PHE A 199 -8.20 5.52 -17.35
N THR A 200 -7.33 6.54 -17.31
CA THR A 200 -6.16 6.52 -16.41
C THR A 200 -6.61 6.46 -14.95
N ALA A 201 -7.60 7.26 -14.54
CA ALA A 201 -8.16 7.22 -13.18
C ALA A 201 -8.79 5.86 -12.87
N LEU A 202 -9.65 5.35 -13.76
CA LEU A 202 -10.34 4.07 -13.58
C LEU A 202 -9.35 2.90 -13.49
N GLU A 203 -8.31 2.90 -14.32
CA GLU A 203 -7.24 1.92 -14.27
C GLU A 203 -6.54 1.91 -12.91
N THR A 204 -6.13 3.08 -12.42
CA THR A 204 -5.43 3.18 -11.14
C THR A 204 -6.33 2.80 -9.97
N ILE A 205 -7.60 3.23 -9.97
CA ILE A 205 -8.57 2.85 -8.92
C ILE A 205 -8.81 1.34 -8.93
N ALA A 206 -8.97 0.73 -10.11
CA ALA A 206 -9.17 -0.71 -10.22
C ALA A 206 -7.94 -1.51 -9.76
N ALA A 207 -6.73 -0.97 -9.96
CA ALA A 207 -5.50 -1.54 -9.47
C ALA A 207 -5.30 -1.33 -7.96
N ASN A 208 -5.92 -0.30 -7.38
CA ASN A 208 -5.76 0.07 -5.98
C ASN A 208 -6.68 -0.77 -5.08
N LEU A 209 -6.12 -1.90 -4.64
CA LEU A 209 -6.78 -2.88 -3.77
C LEU A 209 -6.19 -2.87 -2.35
N CYS A 210 -5.61 -1.74 -1.91
CA CYS A 210 -4.99 -1.56 -0.60
C CYS A 210 -5.93 -1.85 0.59
N TRP A 211 -7.25 -1.77 0.38
CA TRP A 211 -8.28 -2.04 1.39
C TRP A 211 -8.53 -3.53 1.65
N VAL A 212 -8.08 -4.42 0.76
CA VAL A 212 -8.35 -5.86 0.86
C VAL A 212 -7.56 -6.54 1.99
N PRO A 213 -6.26 -6.27 2.23
CA PRO A 213 -5.54 -6.90 3.34
C PRO A 213 -6.11 -6.56 4.73
N PRO A 214 -6.45 -5.30 5.06
CA PRO A 214 -7.13 -4.98 6.31
C PRO A 214 -8.50 -5.67 6.42
N LEU A 215 -9.28 -5.71 5.34
CA LEU A 215 -10.55 -6.43 5.31
C LEU A 215 -10.37 -7.94 5.59
N ALA A 216 -9.31 -8.55 5.05
CA ALA A 216 -8.99 -9.95 5.30
C ALA A 216 -8.61 -10.21 6.77
N GLY A 217 -7.89 -9.27 7.39
CA GLY A 217 -7.63 -9.27 8.84
C GLY A 217 -8.92 -9.29 9.64
N TRP A 218 -9.78 -8.28 9.40
CA TRP A 218 -11.08 -8.14 10.08
C TRP A 218 -12.01 -9.35 9.90
N LEU A 219 -12.09 -9.92 8.70
CA LEU A 219 -12.91 -11.12 8.45
C LEU A 219 -12.35 -12.35 9.18
N ASN A 220 -11.04 -12.56 9.16
CA ASN A 220 -10.42 -13.69 9.85
C ASN A 220 -10.64 -13.61 11.36
N GLU A 221 -10.71 -12.40 11.91
CA GLU A 221 -11.00 -12.16 13.33
C GLU A 221 -12.48 -12.41 13.68
N LYS A 222 -13.40 -11.86 12.88
CA LYS A 222 -14.85 -11.99 13.12
C LYS A 222 -15.38 -13.43 13.07
N TYR A 223 -14.69 -14.31 12.34
CA TYR A 223 -15.11 -15.70 12.11
C TYR A 223 -14.19 -16.74 12.79
N ARG A 224 -13.22 -16.30 13.62
CA ARG A 224 -12.44 -17.18 14.50
C ARG A 224 -13.09 -17.31 15.87
#